data_AF-A0A951GRF3-F1
#
_entry.id   AF-A0A951GRF3-F1
#
_cell.length_a   1.000
_cell.length_b   1.000
_cell.length_c   1.000
_cell.angle_alpha   90.00
_cell.angle_beta   90.00
_cell.angle_gamma   90.00
#
_symmetry.space_group_name_H-M   'P 1'
#
loop_
_entity.id
_entity.type
_entity.pdbx_description
1 polymer ?
#
loop_
_entity_poly.entity_id
_entity_poly.type
_entity_poly.pdbx_seq_one_letter_code
_entity_poly.pdbx_strand_id
1 'polypeptide(L)'
;MAQVIVNNGNSYTTYGAAGDTLLGTFGTNASITGQIVGTAGSETILLPSLGTYTVASGVNDVITASNSSANVAISGATGDQINLSSGTGNYTVIGANSTLFGAASTVAGSGDTITAGSSNITIIGGAFDSIVAGTGTEQIFAGQGSMAVAIGTAGNETISSGGSDTITAASGNANVAISAGAGDIINLSNNTGTDGVVAAARATISLGTGQAAVNGASGGAAITFGTSAQNAYTDQFSGSGTAGAGDTITGISGTGLFVNMNYNTGVTGASTGGADLINLSGWNGNATINAFSNGATQFTAVNDTILAGNGADSVWGGGGDRIGVGSVAGGSTVHPGGTHLWDHSTSVAGASIGFGSNDSVVATTYNTVNGTSSVASSVSGASAARVTVTNFQTASDYLFYQNESATTNNAIVLTATSSLVNGAPSTTITLPDGTAMTLVGISGLSPTLFK
;
A
#
# COMPACT_ATOMS: atom_id res chain seq x y z
N MET A 1 28.79 43.39 -15.64
CA MET A 1 27.73 44.40 -15.90
C MET A 1 27.60 44.69 -17.39
N ALA A 2 27.56 43.69 -18.27
CA ALA A 2 27.28 43.94 -19.67
C ALA A 2 26.43 42.82 -20.22
N GLN A 3 25.11 42.95 -20.03
CA GLN A 3 24.15 42.15 -20.77
C GLN A 3 24.23 42.54 -22.26
N VAL A 4 24.53 41.58 -23.13
CA VAL A 4 24.51 41.79 -24.59
C VAL A 4 23.20 41.26 -25.13
N ILE A 5 22.47 42.11 -25.85
CA ILE A 5 21.20 41.74 -26.50
C ILE A 5 21.36 41.83 -28.01
N VAL A 6 21.07 40.74 -28.71
CA VAL A 6 21.02 40.65 -30.17
C VAL A 6 19.55 40.53 -30.60
N ASN A 7 19.08 41.42 -31.46
CA ASN A 7 17.69 41.45 -31.95
C ASN A 7 17.65 41.18 -33.46
N ASN A 8 16.88 40.17 -33.87
CA ASN A 8 16.60 39.81 -35.26
C ASN A 8 15.09 39.84 -35.56
N GLY A 9 14.41 40.94 -35.19
CA GLY A 9 12.97 41.13 -35.38
C GLY A 9 12.16 40.63 -34.19
N ASN A 10 11.44 39.51 -34.37
CA ASN A 10 10.69 38.86 -33.29
C ASN A 10 11.52 37.82 -32.52
N SER A 11 12.83 37.75 -32.75
CA SER A 11 13.76 36.82 -32.11
C SER A 11 14.90 37.56 -31.40
N TYR A 12 15.09 37.27 -30.12
CA TYR A 12 16.09 37.94 -29.27
C TYR A 12 17.07 36.95 -28.65
N THR A 13 18.35 37.30 -28.58
CA THR A 13 19.36 36.52 -27.84
C THR A 13 20.03 37.40 -26.80
N THR A 14 20.07 36.92 -25.56
CA THR A 14 20.74 37.58 -24.43
C THR A 14 21.96 36.80 -23.99
N TYR A 15 23.08 37.49 -23.76
CA TYR A 15 24.28 36.95 -23.12
C TYR A 15 24.61 37.75 -21.86
N GLY A 16 25.13 37.07 -20.83
CA GLY A 16 25.66 37.68 -19.61
C GLY A 16 27.09 37.24 -19.30
N ALA A 17 27.76 38.01 -18.45
CA ALA A 17 29.02 37.62 -17.80
C ALA A 17 28.78 37.29 -16.31
N ALA A 18 29.80 36.76 -15.63
CA ALA A 18 29.69 36.35 -14.23
C ALA A 18 29.10 37.43 -13.32
N GLY A 19 28.08 37.05 -12.55
CA GLY A 19 27.38 37.94 -11.63
C GLY A 19 26.36 38.88 -12.30
N ASP A 20 26.13 38.77 -13.61
CA ASP A 20 25.16 39.62 -14.29
C ASP A 20 23.71 39.21 -13.96
N THR A 21 22.81 40.19 -14.06
CA THR A 21 21.36 39.95 -14.12
C THR A 21 20.92 40.01 -15.57
N LEU A 22 20.44 38.90 -16.11
CA LEU A 22 19.94 38.79 -17.48
C LEU A 22 18.42 39.00 -17.47
N LEU A 23 17.98 40.12 -18.04
CA LEU A 23 16.57 40.44 -18.19
C LEU A 23 16.03 39.94 -19.53
N GLY A 24 15.04 39.04 -19.50
CA GLY A 24 14.31 38.59 -20.67
C GLY A 24 13.22 39.56 -21.16
N THR A 25 13.30 40.86 -20.88
CA THR A 25 12.21 41.80 -21.22
C THR A 25 12.15 42.09 -22.72
N PHE A 26 11.50 41.20 -23.47
CA PHE A 26 11.26 41.34 -24.91
C PHE A 26 9.76 41.38 -25.17
N GLY A 27 9.21 42.60 -25.10
CA GLY A 27 7.85 42.93 -25.56
C GLY A 27 6.69 42.29 -24.79
N THR A 28 5.52 42.91 -24.89
CA THR A 28 4.26 42.42 -24.32
C THR A 28 3.51 41.48 -25.27
N ASN A 29 4.22 40.88 -26.25
CA ASN A 29 3.61 40.13 -27.35
C ASN A 29 3.95 38.64 -27.27
N ALA A 30 2.93 37.79 -27.27
CA ALA A 30 3.05 36.34 -27.23
C ALA A 30 3.76 35.70 -28.46
N SER A 31 3.95 36.45 -29.55
CA SER A 31 4.61 35.96 -30.78
C SER A 31 6.14 36.06 -30.74
N ILE A 32 6.73 36.53 -29.65
CA ILE A 32 8.17 36.72 -29.53
C ILE A 32 8.85 35.38 -29.18
N THR A 33 10.01 35.17 -29.78
CA THR A 33 10.90 34.05 -29.49
C THR A 33 12.24 34.55 -28.96
N GLY A 34 12.96 33.75 -28.19
CA GLY A 34 14.33 34.13 -27.84
C GLY A 34 15.16 33.09 -27.12
N GLN A 35 16.42 33.42 -26.91
CA GLN A 35 17.38 32.62 -26.17
C GLN A 35 18.06 33.47 -25.10
N ILE A 36 18.20 32.93 -23.89
CA ILE A 36 18.98 33.53 -22.81
C ILE A 36 20.16 32.59 -22.52
N VAL A 37 21.37 33.12 -22.59
CA VAL A 37 22.63 32.38 -22.39
C VAL A 37 23.35 32.98 -21.19
N GLY A 38 23.15 32.37 -20.01
CA GLY A 38 23.78 32.73 -18.74
C GLY A 38 24.91 31.77 -18.36
N THR A 39 25.71 31.29 -19.31
CA THR A 39 26.65 30.19 -19.07
C THR A 39 27.93 30.59 -18.33
N ALA A 40 28.05 31.81 -17.83
CA ALA A 40 29.33 32.44 -17.54
C ALA A 40 29.52 32.78 -16.06
N GLY A 41 29.49 31.80 -15.16
CA GLY A 41 29.71 32.01 -13.74
C GLY A 41 28.45 31.68 -12.97
N SER A 42 28.10 32.53 -12.01
CA SER A 42 26.81 32.50 -11.33
C SER A 42 26.05 33.79 -11.66
N GLU A 43 24.89 33.66 -12.27
CA GLU A 43 24.07 34.73 -12.82
C GLU A 43 22.65 34.73 -12.25
N THR A 44 21.96 35.85 -12.39
CA THR A 44 20.52 35.94 -12.11
C THR A 44 19.76 36.10 -13.41
N ILE A 45 18.85 35.19 -13.72
CA ILE A 45 18.06 35.19 -14.94
C ILE A 45 16.59 35.46 -14.60
N LEU A 46 16.05 36.56 -15.12
CA LEU A 46 14.64 36.90 -14.96
C LEU A 46 13.88 36.57 -16.24
N LEU A 47 12.95 35.62 -16.14
CA LEU A 47 12.22 35.14 -17.30
C LEU A 47 11.27 36.21 -17.86
N PRO A 48 11.15 36.31 -19.19
CA PRO A 48 10.18 37.18 -19.88
C PRO A 48 8.75 36.90 -19.41
N SER A 49 7.86 37.90 -19.43
CA SER A 49 6.45 37.70 -19.05
C SER A 49 5.59 36.98 -20.10
N LEU A 50 5.94 37.09 -21.39
CA LEU A 50 5.24 36.48 -22.52
C LEU A 50 6.24 36.06 -23.61
N GLY A 51 5.84 35.11 -24.45
CA GLY A 51 6.62 34.62 -25.59
C GLY A 51 7.11 33.17 -25.40
N THR A 52 8.06 32.74 -26.23
CA THR A 52 8.66 31.39 -26.18
C THR A 52 10.18 31.47 -26.13
N TYR A 53 10.82 30.88 -25.13
CA TYR A 53 12.26 31.05 -24.91
C TYR A 53 12.99 29.76 -24.59
N THR A 54 14.29 29.76 -24.89
CA THR A 54 15.24 28.77 -24.36
C THR A 54 16.22 29.45 -23.43
N VAL A 55 16.53 28.83 -22.29
CA VAL A 55 17.55 29.30 -21.33
C VAL A 55 18.64 28.23 -21.24
N ALA A 56 19.90 28.65 -21.35
CA ALA A 56 21.05 27.83 -21.00
C ALA A 56 21.80 28.55 -19.87
N SER A 57 21.87 27.93 -18.70
CA SER A 57 22.56 28.48 -17.52
C SER A 57 23.95 27.88 -17.32
N GLY A 58 24.75 28.63 -16.56
CA GLY A 58 26.00 28.21 -15.97
C GLY A 58 25.76 27.59 -14.60
N VAL A 59 26.82 27.44 -13.80
CA VAL A 59 26.72 26.79 -12.49
C VAL A 59 26.29 27.77 -11.39
N ASN A 60 25.33 27.35 -10.57
CA ASN A 60 24.81 28.13 -9.45
C ASN A 60 24.07 29.40 -9.88
N ASP A 61 23.32 29.33 -10.97
CA ASP A 61 22.48 30.42 -11.44
C ASP A 61 21.16 30.49 -10.65
N VAL A 62 20.59 31.69 -10.56
CA VAL A 62 19.24 31.91 -10.02
C VAL A 62 18.31 32.28 -11.16
N ILE A 63 17.36 31.41 -11.49
CA ILE A 63 16.40 31.61 -12.59
C ILE A 63 15.02 31.83 -11.98
N THR A 64 14.36 32.95 -12.28
CA THR A 64 13.05 33.29 -11.69
C THR A 64 12.00 33.63 -12.75
N ALA A 65 10.84 33.00 -12.67
CA ALA A 65 9.63 33.42 -13.37
C ALA A 65 8.79 34.31 -12.44
N SER A 66 8.74 35.61 -12.70
CA SER A 66 7.89 36.56 -11.96
C SER A 66 6.59 36.81 -12.72
N ASN A 67 5.51 36.07 -12.39
CA ASN A 67 4.21 36.15 -13.07
C ASN A 67 4.31 35.94 -14.59
N SER A 68 5.22 35.07 -15.02
CA SER A 68 5.43 34.82 -16.44
C SER A 68 4.43 33.79 -16.98
N SER A 69 3.82 34.12 -18.12
CA SER A 69 3.04 33.20 -18.95
C SER A 69 3.82 32.76 -20.19
N ALA A 70 5.14 32.93 -20.20
CA ALA A 70 5.98 32.51 -21.30
C ALA A 70 6.16 30.99 -21.33
N ASN A 71 6.33 30.43 -22.52
CA ASN A 71 6.76 29.04 -22.67
C ASN A 71 8.29 29.01 -22.64
N VAL A 72 8.91 28.33 -21.68
CA VAL A 72 10.37 28.38 -21.50
C VAL A 72 10.96 26.99 -21.34
N ALA A 73 11.92 26.64 -22.18
CA ALA A 73 12.77 25.47 -21.99
C ALA A 73 14.08 25.91 -21.32
N ILE A 74 14.39 25.36 -20.15
CA ILE A 74 15.54 25.70 -19.33
C ILE A 74 16.48 24.48 -19.27
N SER A 75 17.69 24.66 -19.76
CA SER A 75 18.82 23.76 -19.52
C SER A 75 19.59 24.32 -18.32
N GLY A 76 19.26 23.81 -17.15
CA GLY A 76 19.92 24.07 -15.88
C GLY A 76 21.30 23.41 -15.80
N ALA A 77 22.20 23.97 -15.02
CA ALA A 77 23.43 23.31 -14.61
C ALA A 77 23.46 23.09 -13.09
N THR A 78 24.56 22.51 -12.62
CA THR A 78 24.74 22.17 -11.21
C THR A 78 24.69 23.38 -10.30
N GLY A 79 23.90 23.26 -9.23
CA GLY A 79 23.74 24.28 -8.20
C GLY A 79 22.66 25.32 -8.50
N ASP A 80 21.99 25.23 -9.65
CA ASP A 80 20.99 26.23 -10.03
C ASP A 80 19.78 26.23 -9.11
N GLN A 81 19.26 27.43 -8.84
CA GLN A 81 17.97 27.64 -8.19
C GLN A 81 16.97 28.18 -9.20
N ILE A 82 16.00 27.36 -9.56
CA ILE A 82 15.01 27.66 -10.60
C ILE A 82 13.66 27.82 -9.93
N ASN A 83 13.20 29.06 -9.76
CA ASN A 83 11.93 29.38 -9.13
C ASN A 83 10.89 29.84 -10.16
N LEU A 84 9.96 28.94 -10.46
CA LEU A 84 8.88 29.12 -11.42
C LEU A 84 7.51 29.19 -10.74
N SER A 85 7.49 29.35 -9.41
CA SER A 85 6.27 29.24 -8.58
C SER A 85 5.19 30.28 -8.88
N SER A 86 5.57 31.46 -9.37
CA SER A 86 4.60 32.48 -9.79
C SER A 86 4.30 32.47 -11.29
N GLY A 87 4.96 31.61 -12.07
CA GLY A 87 4.72 31.46 -13.49
C GLY A 87 3.47 30.62 -13.78
N THR A 88 2.76 30.96 -14.85
CA THR A 88 1.62 30.18 -15.40
C THR A 88 1.88 29.66 -16.81
N GLY A 89 3.03 29.99 -17.39
CA GLY A 89 3.45 29.49 -18.69
C GLY A 89 3.89 28.02 -18.65
N ASN A 90 4.15 27.43 -19.82
CA ASN A 90 4.66 26.06 -19.89
C ASN A 90 6.17 26.07 -19.75
N TYR A 91 6.69 25.51 -18.66
CA TYR A 91 8.12 25.39 -18.43
C TYR A 91 8.57 23.95 -18.60
N THR A 92 9.65 23.74 -19.35
CA THR A 92 10.39 22.47 -19.35
C THR A 92 11.75 22.73 -18.75
N VAL A 93 12.10 22.02 -17.69
CA VAL A 93 13.38 22.18 -17.00
C VAL A 93 14.14 20.88 -17.03
N ILE A 94 15.37 20.94 -17.52
CA ILE A 94 16.37 19.89 -17.39
C ILE A 94 17.43 20.40 -16.44
N GLY A 95 17.42 19.88 -15.20
CA GLY A 95 18.39 20.22 -14.15
C GLY A 95 19.61 19.30 -14.17
N ALA A 96 20.59 19.61 -13.31
CA ALA A 96 21.75 18.77 -13.10
C ALA A 96 22.30 18.91 -11.67
N ASN A 97 21.60 18.37 -10.68
CA ASN A 97 21.73 18.72 -9.25
C ASN A 97 21.34 20.18 -9.00
N SER A 98 20.13 20.53 -9.43
CA SER A 98 19.49 21.83 -9.29
C SER A 98 18.33 21.75 -8.28
N THR A 99 17.93 22.91 -7.76
CA THR A 99 16.72 23.06 -6.96
C THR A 99 15.65 23.76 -7.80
N LEU A 100 14.49 23.13 -7.94
CA LEU A 100 13.39 23.59 -8.79
C LEU A 100 12.11 23.78 -7.97
N PHE A 101 11.46 24.94 -8.13
CA PHE A 101 10.19 25.29 -7.49
C PHE A 101 9.14 25.66 -8.53
N GLY A 102 7.89 25.16 -8.39
CA GLY A 102 6.73 25.76 -9.08
C GLY A 102 6.06 24.95 -10.19
N ALA A 103 5.48 25.66 -11.17
CA ALA A 103 4.49 25.15 -12.14
C ALA A 103 5.09 24.60 -13.47
N ALA A 104 6.18 23.84 -13.39
CA ALA A 104 6.87 23.33 -14.58
C ALA A 104 6.47 21.88 -14.94
N SER A 105 6.42 21.58 -16.23
CA SER A 105 6.45 20.21 -16.73
C SER A 105 7.91 19.76 -16.79
N THR A 106 8.40 19.08 -15.76
CA THR A 106 9.84 18.90 -15.51
C THR A 106 10.36 17.60 -16.12
N VAL A 107 11.60 17.64 -16.61
CA VAL A 107 12.40 16.46 -16.99
C VAL A 107 13.75 16.62 -16.30
N ALA A 108 13.82 16.21 -15.04
CA ALA A 108 14.99 16.46 -14.20
C ALA A 108 16.20 15.59 -14.60
N GLY A 109 17.38 16.12 -14.30
CA GLY A 109 18.63 15.37 -14.33
C GLY A 109 18.71 14.43 -13.13
N SER A 110 19.93 14.08 -12.73
CA SER A 110 20.12 13.23 -11.54
C SER A 110 20.45 14.09 -10.33
N GLY A 111 19.85 13.77 -9.18
CA GLY A 111 20.12 14.40 -7.89
C GLY A 111 19.43 15.76 -7.71
N ASP A 112 18.37 16.02 -8.47
CA ASP A 112 17.61 17.27 -8.38
C ASP A 112 16.67 17.27 -7.17
N THR A 113 16.40 18.46 -6.62
CA THR A 113 15.32 18.67 -5.64
C THR A 113 14.20 19.45 -6.30
N ILE A 114 13.01 18.87 -6.39
CA ILE A 114 11.86 19.44 -7.08
C ILE A 114 10.75 19.67 -6.05
N THR A 115 10.19 20.87 -6.01
CA THR A 115 9.02 21.19 -5.18
C THR A 115 7.93 21.79 -6.07
N ALA A 116 6.86 21.04 -6.25
CA ALA A 116 5.70 21.46 -7.01
C ALA A 116 4.93 22.57 -6.29
N GLY A 117 4.34 23.46 -7.08
CA GLY A 117 3.41 24.49 -6.58
C GLY A 117 1.97 23.98 -6.53
N SER A 118 1.01 24.90 -6.53
CA SER A 118 -0.43 24.57 -6.58
C SER A 118 -0.97 24.29 -7.99
N SER A 119 -0.09 24.27 -9.00
CA SER A 119 -0.47 24.12 -10.41
C SER A 119 -0.43 22.66 -10.83
N ASN A 120 -1.28 22.29 -11.78
CA ASN A 120 -1.28 20.95 -12.35
C ASN A 120 -0.06 20.78 -13.24
N ILE A 121 0.80 19.82 -12.93
CA ILE A 121 2.06 19.61 -13.63
C ILE A 121 2.40 18.14 -13.83
N THR A 122 3.27 17.89 -14.80
CA THR A 122 3.93 16.59 -14.95
C THR A 122 5.36 16.72 -14.47
N ILE A 123 5.81 15.80 -13.63
CA ILE A 123 7.16 15.73 -13.12
C ILE A 123 7.76 14.42 -13.62
N ILE A 124 8.81 14.50 -14.42
CA ILE A 124 9.63 13.35 -14.78
C ILE A 124 10.94 13.51 -14.02
N GLY A 125 11.12 12.69 -12.99
CA GLY A 125 12.35 12.71 -12.21
C GLY A 125 13.42 11.82 -12.85
N GLY A 126 14.68 12.21 -12.67
CA GLY A 126 15.84 11.39 -12.95
C GLY A 126 16.35 10.66 -11.71
N ALA A 127 17.50 10.01 -11.86
CA ALA A 127 18.05 9.16 -10.83
C ALA A 127 18.39 9.94 -9.56
N PHE A 128 17.96 9.41 -8.40
CA PHE A 128 18.26 9.97 -7.07
C PHE A 128 17.60 11.32 -6.77
N ASP A 129 16.59 11.72 -7.53
CA ASP A 129 15.90 12.97 -7.26
C ASP A 129 15.03 12.90 -6.00
N SER A 130 14.82 14.07 -5.40
CA SER A 130 13.86 14.31 -4.33
C SER A 130 12.72 15.18 -4.84
N ILE A 131 11.51 14.66 -4.85
CA ILE A 131 10.31 15.31 -5.37
C ILE A 131 9.37 15.58 -4.20
N VAL A 132 8.90 16.80 -4.07
CA VAL A 132 7.81 17.19 -3.16
C VAL A 132 6.64 17.64 -4.02
N ALA A 133 5.58 16.85 -4.02
CA ALA A 133 4.34 17.17 -4.72
C ALA A 133 3.63 18.36 -4.05
N GLY A 134 2.75 18.99 -4.82
CA GLY A 134 2.18 20.28 -4.51
C GLY A 134 0.80 20.14 -3.88
N THR A 135 -0.10 21.02 -4.27
CA THR A 135 -1.53 20.88 -3.94
C THR A 135 -2.41 20.80 -5.19
N GLY A 136 -1.78 20.67 -6.37
CA GLY A 136 -2.44 20.66 -7.66
C GLY A 136 -2.89 19.25 -8.03
N THR A 137 -2.90 18.99 -9.33
CA THR A 137 -2.99 17.64 -9.87
C THR A 137 -1.68 17.30 -10.56
N GLU A 138 -0.88 16.47 -9.91
CA GLU A 138 0.47 16.15 -10.35
C GLU A 138 0.55 14.73 -10.92
N GLN A 139 1.21 14.60 -12.07
CA GLN A 139 1.64 13.31 -12.61
C GLN A 139 3.14 13.16 -12.39
N ILE A 140 3.55 12.18 -11.62
CA ILE A 140 4.94 11.99 -11.20
C ILE A 140 5.45 10.68 -11.78
N PHE A 141 6.51 10.75 -12.57
CA PHE A 141 7.25 9.60 -13.08
C PHE A 141 8.57 9.50 -12.32
N ALA A 142 8.61 8.63 -11.32
CA ALA A 142 9.80 8.36 -10.52
C ALA A 142 10.56 7.16 -11.11
N GLY A 143 11.04 7.28 -12.35
CA GLY A 143 11.31 6.09 -13.18
C GLY A 143 12.67 5.41 -13.02
N GLN A 144 13.72 6.09 -12.54
CA GLN A 144 15.08 5.53 -12.48
C GLN A 144 15.78 5.88 -11.18
N GLY A 145 16.67 4.99 -10.74
CA GLY A 145 17.40 5.16 -9.48
C GLY A 145 16.50 5.01 -8.26
N SER A 146 17.06 5.25 -7.08
CA SER A 146 16.30 5.29 -5.83
C SER A 146 15.92 6.73 -5.52
N MET A 147 14.68 7.09 -5.82
CA MET A 147 14.15 8.44 -5.64
C MET A 147 13.38 8.57 -4.32
N ALA A 148 13.21 9.82 -3.87
CA ALA A 148 12.34 10.16 -2.76
C ALA A 148 11.18 11.01 -3.27
N VAL A 149 9.94 10.57 -3.06
CA VAL A 149 8.72 11.31 -3.43
C VAL A 149 7.91 11.59 -2.18
N ALA A 150 7.77 12.86 -1.81
CA ALA A 150 6.84 13.31 -0.79
C ALA A 150 5.52 13.74 -1.46
N ILE A 151 4.42 13.09 -1.09
CA ILE A 151 3.08 13.47 -1.57
C ILE A 151 2.63 14.76 -0.90
N GLY A 152 1.87 15.55 -1.63
CA GLY A 152 1.27 16.81 -1.19
C GLY A 152 0.33 16.64 0.00
N THR A 153 -0.01 17.75 0.65
CA THR A 153 -0.99 17.72 1.77
C THR A 153 -2.44 17.67 1.29
N ALA A 154 -2.68 17.94 0.01
CA ALA A 154 -3.97 17.93 -0.67
C ALA A 154 -3.70 17.81 -2.17
N GLY A 155 -4.72 17.61 -3.00
CA GLY A 155 -4.55 17.49 -4.44
C GLY A 155 -4.93 16.11 -4.96
N ASN A 156 -4.57 15.85 -6.22
CA ASN A 156 -4.68 14.52 -6.82
C ASN A 156 -3.35 14.15 -7.49
N GLU A 157 -2.66 13.15 -6.96
CA GLU A 157 -1.35 12.74 -7.45
C GLU A 157 -1.45 11.37 -8.13
N THR A 158 -0.90 11.26 -9.33
CA THR A 158 -0.67 9.99 -10.01
C THR A 158 0.82 9.73 -10.07
N ILE A 159 1.30 8.68 -9.42
CA ILE A 159 2.71 8.34 -9.31
C ILE A 159 2.96 7.02 -10.04
N SER A 160 3.88 7.03 -11.01
CA SER A 160 4.45 5.82 -11.59
C SER A 160 5.88 5.69 -11.12
N SER A 161 6.15 4.71 -10.26
CA SER A 161 7.48 4.48 -9.71
C SER A 161 8.25 3.42 -10.47
N GLY A 162 9.56 3.63 -10.56
CA GLY A 162 10.55 2.60 -10.81
C GLY A 162 10.73 1.77 -9.56
N GLY A 163 11.78 0.94 -9.52
CA GLY A 163 12.04 0.09 -8.36
C GLY A 163 12.92 0.75 -7.32
N SER A 164 12.67 0.45 -6.05
CA SER A 164 13.47 0.88 -4.89
C SER A 164 13.37 2.38 -4.60
N ASP A 165 12.20 2.96 -4.86
CA ASP A 165 11.86 4.33 -4.49
C ASP A 165 11.26 4.39 -3.08
N THR A 166 11.35 5.57 -2.45
CA THR A 166 10.64 5.88 -1.20
C THR A 166 9.56 6.91 -1.48
N ILE A 167 8.29 6.53 -1.29
CA ILE A 167 7.14 7.41 -1.46
C ILE A 167 6.51 7.61 -0.08
N THR A 168 6.37 8.86 0.38
CA THR A 168 5.82 9.17 1.72
C THR A 168 4.77 10.26 1.64
N ALA A 169 3.63 10.06 2.30
CA ALA A 169 2.62 11.10 2.45
C ALA A 169 2.94 12.03 3.61
N ALA A 170 2.86 13.34 3.34
CA ALA A 170 2.70 14.33 4.38
C ALA A 170 1.31 14.18 5.05
N SER A 171 1.16 14.76 6.24
CA SER A 171 -0.16 14.83 6.89
C SER A 171 -1.13 15.64 6.03
N GLY A 172 -2.20 15.01 5.55
CA GLY A 172 -3.04 15.61 4.54
C GLY A 172 -4.23 14.75 4.12
N ASN A 173 -4.88 15.16 3.03
CA ASN A 173 -6.03 14.50 2.43
C ASN A 173 -5.92 14.40 0.90
N ALA A 174 -4.70 14.27 0.38
CA ALA A 174 -4.46 14.15 -1.05
C ALA A 174 -5.01 12.82 -1.58
N ASN A 175 -5.56 12.79 -2.80
CA ASN A 175 -5.99 11.54 -3.41
C ASN A 175 -4.86 11.00 -4.27
N VAL A 176 -4.39 9.80 -3.98
CA VAL A 176 -3.15 9.29 -4.55
C VAL A 176 -3.41 8.00 -5.32
N ALA A 177 -2.91 7.94 -6.55
CA ALA A 177 -2.87 6.71 -7.34
C ALA A 177 -1.40 6.35 -7.63
N ILE A 178 -0.93 5.21 -7.12
CA ILE A 178 0.46 4.77 -7.23
C ILE A 178 0.53 3.46 -8.01
N SER A 179 1.31 3.44 -9.09
CA SER A 179 1.87 2.22 -9.66
C SER A 179 3.26 2.02 -9.08
N ALA A 180 3.39 1.09 -8.13
CA ALA A 180 4.66 0.80 -7.49
C ALA A 180 5.61 0.06 -8.45
N GLY A 181 6.90 0.23 -8.25
CA GLY A 181 7.92 -0.67 -8.76
C GLY A 181 8.48 -1.59 -7.67
N ALA A 182 9.31 -2.53 -8.10
CA ALA A 182 9.78 -3.60 -7.25
C ALA A 182 10.70 -3.08 -6.13
N GLY A 183 10.39 -3.44 -4.88
CA GLY A 183 11.17 -3.04 -3.71
C GLY A 183 10.89 -1.63 -3.19
N ASP A 184 9.85 -0.95 -3.68
CA ASP A 184 9.48 0.37 -3.19
C ASP A 184 9.03 0.35 -1.74
N ILE A 185 9.25 1.47 -1.06
CA ILE A 185 8.72 1.73 0.28
C ILE A 185 7.70 2.87 0.15
N ILE A 186 6.43 2.54 0.34
CA ILE A 186 5.29 3.44 0.22
C ILE A 186 4.67 3.61 1.61
N ASN A 187 4.71 4.83 2.16
CA ASN A 187 4.12 5.16 3.44
C ASN A 187 3.09 6.27 3.31
N LEU A 188 1.81 5.89 3.27
CA LEU A 188 0.65 6.77 3.22
C LEU A 188 -0.02 6.92 4.59
N SER A 189 0.59 6.47 5.70
CA SER A 189 -0.05 6.39 7.02
C SER A 189 -0.57 7.73 7.54
N ASN A 190 -0.01 8.84 7.05
CA ASN A 190 -0.39 10.21 7.43
C ASN A 190 -1.45 10.82 6.48
N ASN A 191 -1.84 10.11 5.42
CA ASN A 191 -2.85 10.55 4.49
C ASN A 191 -4.25 10.13 4.95
N THR A 192 -5.21 11.00 4.72
CA THR A 192 -6.65 10.77 4.98
C THR A 192 -7.47 10.79 3.70
N GLY A 193 -6.84 11.06 2.56
CA GLY A 193 -7.49 11.04 1.24
C GLY A 193 -7.69 9.63 0.71
N THR A 194 -8.16 9.52 -0.53
CA THR A 194 -8.38 8.23 -1.18
C THR A 194 -7.07 7.72 -1.79
N ASP A 195 -6.64 6.53 -1.38
CA ASP A 195 -5.40 5.88 -1.81
C ASP A 195 -5.70 4.73 -2.77
N GLY A 196 -5.10 4.72 -3.96
CA GLY A 196 -5.10 3.62 -4.91
C GLY A 196 -3.67 3.13 -5.13
N VAL A 197 -3.38 1.86 -4.89
CA VAL A 197 -2.03 1.31 -5.08
C VAL A 197 -2.07 0.04 -5.91
N VAL A 198 -1.35 0.03 -7.04
CA VAL A 198 -0.96 -1.21 -7.72
C VAL A 198 0.39 -1.62 -7.17
N ALA A 199 0.41 -2.68 -6.38
CA ALA A 199 1.59 -3.19 -5.72
C ALA A 199 2.51 -3.92 -6.71
N ALA A 200 3.79 -3.92 -6.36
CA ALA A 200 4.83 -4.64 -7.07
C ALA A 200 5.58 -5.56 -6.13
N ALA A 201 6.35 -6.48 -6.72
CA ALA A 201 7.08 -7.47 -5.95
C ALA A 201 8.02 -6.81 -4.93
N ARG A 202 7.99 -7.30 -3.69
CA ARG A 202 8.81 -6.81 -2.56
C ARG A 202 8.53 -5.36 -2.15
N ALA A 203 7.47 -4.73 -2.66
CA ALA A 203 7.04 -3.42 -2.19
C ALA A 203 6.56 -3.52 -0.74
N THR A 204 6.88 -2.52 0.08
CA THR A 204 6.32 -2.35 1.43
C THR A 204 5.38 -1.17 1.40
N ILE A 205 4.10 -1.41 1.66
CA ILE A 205 3.03 -0.43 1.55
C ILE A 205 2.35 -0.27 2.91
N SER A 206 2.31 0.94 3.44
CA SER A 206 1.51 1.31 4.60
C SER A 206 0.46 2.33 4.15
N LEU A 207 -0.82 1.98 4.26
CA LEU A 207 -1.92 2.82 3.79
C LEU A 207 -2.34 3.86 4.85
N GLY A 208 -3.00 4.91 4.38
CA GLY A 208 -3.58 5.94 5.22
C GLY A 208 -4.85 5.53 5.93
N THR A 209 -5.50 6.51 6.56
CA THR A 209 -6.78 6.33 7.28
C THR A 209 -8.01 6.65 6.43
N GLY A 210 -7.79 7.16 5.21
CA GLY A 210 -8.83 7.33 4.20
C GLY A 210 -9.16 6.02 3.50
N GLN A 211 -10.01 6.09 2.46
CA GLN A 211 -10.37 4.92 1.68
C GLN A 211 -9.16 4.41 0.89
N ALA A 212 -8.85 3.13 0.99
CA ALA A 212 -7.79 2.49 0.22
C ALA A 212 -8.31 1.43 -0.77
N ALA A 213 -7.73 1.38 -1.96
CA ALA A 213 -7.92 0.29 -2.92
C ALA A 213 -6.54 -0.21 -3.38
N VAL A 214 -6.24 -1.47 -3.09
CA VAL A 214 -4.94 -2.08 -3.44
C VAL A 214 -5.12 -3.27 -4.36
N ASN A 215 -4.30 -3.31 -5.41
CA ASN A 215 -4.14 -4.45 -6.30
C ASN A 215 -2.74 -5.04 -6.11
N GLY A 216 -2.64 -6.26 -5.58
CA GLY A 216 -1.42 -7.02 -5.33
C GLY A 216 -0.61 -7.34 -6.60
N ALA A 217 -1.27 -7.36 -7.76
CA ALA A 217 -0.73 -7.52 -9.13
C ALA A 217 0.43 -8.53 -9.29
N SER A 218 1.65 -8.12 -8.92
CA SER A 218 2.88 -8.90 -9.04
C SER A 218 3.07 -9.95 -7.95
N GLY A 219 2.43 -9.78 -6.79
CA GLY A 219 2.62 -10.61 -5.60
C GLY A 219 3.95 -10.37 -4.88
N GLY A 220 4.06 -10.79 -3.62
CA GLY A 220 5.25 -10.60 -2.80
C GLY A 220 5.35 -9.22 -2.15
N ALA A 221 4.25 -8.45 -2.13
CA ALA A 221 4.18 -7.18 -1.42
C ALA A 221 3.85 -7.39 0.06
N ALA A 222 4.36 -6.51 0.93
CA ALA A 222 3.95 -6.39 2.31
C ALA A 222 3.03 -5.17 2.45
N ILE A 223 1.77 -5.40 2.78
CA ILE A 223 0.73 -4.37 2.79
C ILE A 223 0.15 -4.26 4.20
N THR A 224 0.20 -3.05 4.74
CA THR A 224 -0.38 -2.69 6.03
C THR A 224 -1.51 -1.71 5.80
N PHE A 225 -2.73 -2.09 6.16
CA PHE A 225 -3.87 -1.17 6.10
C PHE A 225 -3.82 -0.18 7.27
N GLY A 226 -4.23 1.07 7.04
CA GLY A 226 -4.35 2.06 8.09
C GLY A 226 -5.61 1.88 8.95
N THR A 227 -5.73 2.64 10.04
CA THR A 227 -6.94 2.66 10.86
C THR A 227 -7.95 3.58 10.18
N SER A 228 -8.95 3.05 9.50
CA SER A 228 -10.07 3.89 9.07
C SER A 228 -10.82 4.40 10.32
N ALA A 229 -10.62 5.67 10.67
CA ALA A 229 -11.39 6.36 11.72
C ALA A 229 -12.83 6.69 11.24
N GLN A 230 -13.11 6.46 9.96
CA GLN A 230 -14.36 6.81 9.30
C GLN A 230 -15.13 5.54 8.95
N ASN A 231 -16.20 5.26 9.69
CA ASN A 231 -17.12 4.12 9.52
C ASN A 231 -17.84 4.04 8.13
N ALA A 232 -17.45 4.86 7.15
CA ALA A 232 -18.14 4.99 5.86
C ALA A 232 -17.30 4.54 4.65
N TYR A 233 -16.00 4.26 4.83
CA TYR A 233 -15.13 3.83 3.73
C TYR A 233 -14.86 2.34 3.79
N THR A 234 -14.83 1.72 2.61
CA THR A 234 -14.54 0.30 2.43
C THR A 234 -13.18 0.19 1.78
N ASP A 235 -12.19 -0.27 2.54
CA ASP A 235 -10.89 -0.61 2.02
C ASP A 235 -11.00 -1.90 1.21
N GLN A 236 -10.40 -1.91 0.02
CA GLN A 236 -10.46 -3.04 -0.90
C GLN A 236 -9.05 -3.56 -1.15
N PHE A 237 -8.92 -4.88 -1.09
CA PHE A 237 -7.73 -5.59 -1.54
C PHE A 237 -8.10 -6.58 -2.63
N SER A 238 -7.28 -6.60 -3.66
CA SER A 238 -7.26 -7.56 -4.76
C SER A 238 -5.92 -8.28 -4.73
N GLY A 239 -5.91 -9.60 -4.49
CA GLY A 239 -4.67 -10.39 -4.44
C GLY A 239 -3.92 -10.47 -5.77
N SER A 240 -2.68 -10.94 -5.71
CA SER A 240 -1.84 -11.19 -6.90
C SER A 240 -2.50 -12.14 -7.90
N GLY A 241 -2.35 -11.83 -9.19
CA GLY A 241 -2.68 -12.77 -10.27
C GLY A 241 -1.51 -13.71 -10.64
N THR A 242 -0.34 -13.50 -10.03
CA THR A 242 0.92 -14.15 -10.40
C THR A 242 1.14 -15.41 -9.55
N ALA A 243 1.29 -16.55 -10.21
CA ALA A 243 1.51 -17.83 -9.55
C ALA A 243 2.77 -17.84 -8.66
N GLY A 244 2.64 -18.35 -7.43
CA GLY A 244 3.76 -18.47 -6.48
C GLY A 244 4.24 -17.14 -5.86
N ALA A 245 3.64 -16.00 -6.21
CA ALA A 245 3.95 -14.70 -5.63
C ALA A 245 2.85 -14.30 -4.65
N GLY A 246 3.01 -14.70 -3.38
CA GLY A 246 2.04 -14.44 -2.31
C GLY A 246 2.30 -13.09 -1.63
N ASP A 247 1.24 -12.34 -1.35
CA ASP A 247 1.26 -11.09 -0.61
C ASP A 247 1.13 -11.33 0.90
N THR A 248 1.68 -10.42 1.69
CA THR A 248 1.46 -10.37 3.14
C THR A 248 0.63 -9.16 3.50
N ILE A 249 -0.58 -9.40 3.98
CA ILE A 249 -1.52 -8.38 4.40
C ILE A 249 -1.55 -8.36 5.93
N THR A 250 -1.34 -7.19 6.53
CA THR A 250 -1.42 -6.99 7.97
C THR A 250 -2.47 -5.94 8.29
N GLY A 251 -3.45 -6.30 9.12
CA GLY A 251 -4.38 -5.35 9.74
C GLY A 251 -3.76 -4.70 10.97
N ILE A 252 -3.97 -3.40 11.17
CA ILE A 252 -3.57 -2.70 12.40
C ILE A 252 -4.76 -2.50 13.34
N SER A 253 -4.49 -2.25 14.62
CA SER A 253 -5.54 -2.10 15.64
C SER A 253 -6.46 -0.91 15.35
N GLY A 254 -7.67 -1.18 14.84
CA GLY A 254 -8.68 -0.18 14.54
C GLY A 254 -10.09 -0.76 14.59
N THR A 255 -11.10 0.11 14.69
CA THR A 255 -12.54 -0.23 14.76
C THR A 255 -13.27 -0.02 13.43
N GLY A 256 -12.54 0.33 12.36
CA GLY A 256 -13.11 0.58 11.04
C GLY A 256 -13.85 -0.65 10.48
N LEU A 257 -14.77 -0.42 9.55
CA LEU A 257 -15.53 -1.46 8.87
C LEU A 257 -14.74 -1.91 7.62
N PHE A 258 -13.98 -3.00 7.68
CA PHE A 258 -13.30 -3.53 6.48
C PHE A 258 -14.31 -4.33 5.67
N VAL A 259 -14.58 -3.89 4.45
CA VAL A 259 -15.53 -4.58 3.58
C VAL A 259 -14.85 -4.94 2.28
N ASN A 260 -14.66 -6.25 2.15
CA ASN A 260 -14.42 -7.01 0.94
C ASN A 260 -12.96 -7.06 0.46
N MET A 261 -12.21 -8.00 1.04
CA MET A 261 -10.96 -8.47 0.45
C MET A 261 -11.29 -9.62 -0.51
N ASN A 262 -11.17 -9.37 -1.81
CA ASN A 262 -11.32 -10.41 -2.84
C ASN A 262 -9.93 -10.83 -3.29
N TYR A 263 -9.54 -12.05 -3.02
CA TYR A 263 -8.20 -12.52 -3.37
C TYR A 263 -8.19 -13.13 -4.78
N ASN A 264 -7.01 -13.11 -5.40
CA ASN A 264 -6.75 -13.75 -6.69
C ASN A 264 -7.63 -13.21 -7.86
N THR A 265 -8.03 -11.93 -7.81
CA THR A 265 -8.90 -11.24 -8.79
C THR A 265 -8.18 -10.99 -10.12
N GLY A 266 -7.98 -12.05 -10.91
CA GLY A 266 -7.35 -11.93 -12.22
C GLY A 266 -6.78 -13.22 -12.77
N VAL A 267 -6.78 -14.29 -11.98
CA VAL A 267 -6.36 -15.61 -12.44
C VAL A 267 -7.43 -16.18 -13.38
N THR A 268 -7.26 -16.00 -14.69
CA THR A 268 -8.01 -16.75 -15.69
C THR A 268 -7.24 -18.04 -16.01
N GLY A 269 -7.83 -19.18 -15.65
CA GLY A 269 -7.20 -20.50 -15.81
C GLY A 269 -6.68 -21.10 -14.49
N ALA A 270 -6.39 -22.41 -14.51
CA ALA A 270 -5.90 -23.19 -13.37
C ALA A 270 -4.45 -22.81 -12.99
N SER A 271 -4.22 -21.57 -12.58
CA SER A 271 -2.93 -21.10 -12.11
C SER A 271 -2.90 -21.17 -10.59
N THR A 272 -1.83 -21.78 -10.09
CA THR A 272 -1.46 -21.88 -8.67
C THR A 272 -1.04 -20.51 -8.16
N GLY A 273 -1.98 -19.66 -7.76
CA GLY A 273 -1.72 -18.40 -7.03
C GLY A 273 -0.70 -18.60 -5.90
N GLY A 274 0.05 -17.56 -5.57
CA GLY A 274 0.96 -17.59 -4.41
C GLY A 274 0.17 -17.73 -3.11
N ALA A 275 0.74 -18.40 -2.11
CA ALA A 275 0.13 -18.50 -0.79
C ALA A 275 0.14 -17.13 -0.11
N ASP A 276 -1.01 -16.45 -0.06
CA ASP A 276 -1.14 -15.17 0.62
C ASP A 276 -1.19 -15.40 2.14
N LEU A 277 -0.56 -14.50 2.89
CA LEU A 277 -0.72 -14.42 4.35
C LEU A 277 -1.57 -13.21 4.67
N ILE A 278 -2.73 -13.46 5.28
CA ILE A 278 -3.67 -12.43 5.70
C ILE A 278 -3.72 -12.46 7.21
N ASN A 279 -3.05 -11.51 7.84
CA ASN A 279 -2.98 -11.41 9.28
C ASN A 279 -3.81 -10.24 9.79
N LEU A 280 -5.05 -10.51 10.21
CA LEU A 280 -5.93 -9.53 10.84
C LEU A 280 -5.97 -9.65 12.36
N SER A 281 -5.10 -10.44 12.99
CA SER A 281 -5.22 -10.76 14.42
C SER A 281 -5.18 -9.56 15.37
N GLY A 282 -4.64 -8.41 14.93
CA GLY A 282 -4.65 -7.16 15.70
C GLY A 282 -5.88 -6.28 15.47
N TRP A 283 -6.75 -6.63 14.54
CA TRP A 283 -7.82 -5.77 14.03
C TRP A 283 -9.16 -6.02 14.73
N ASN A 284 -9.97 -4.99 14.97
CA ASN A 284 -11.21 -5.12 15.79
C ASN A 284 -12.52 -4.95 15.03
N GLY A 285 -12.49 -4.59 13.75
CA GLY A 285 -13.69 -4.53 12.93
C GLY A 285 -14.14 -5.91 12.43
N ASN A 286 -15.16 -5.93 11.56
CA ASN A 286 -15.67 -7.15 10.90
C ASN A 286 -15.18 -7.26 9.46
N ALA A 287 -14.48 -8.33 9.08
CA ALA A 287 -13.93 -8.53 7.75
C ALA A 287 -14.80 -9.45 6.90
N THR A 288 -14.77 -9.25 5.59
CA THR A 288 -15.35 -10.14 4.59
C THR A 288 -14.21 -10.56 3.66
N ILE A 289 -13.87 -11.84 3.65
CA ILE A 289 -12.68 -12.40 3.00
C ILE A 289 -13.12 -13.48 2.03
N ASN A 290 -12.95 -13.25 0.72
CA ASN A 290 -13.21 -14.23 -0.33
C ASN A 290 -11.88 -14.75 -0.88
N ALA A 291 -11.48 -15.95 -0.45
CA ALA A 291 -10.24 -16.62 -0.88
C ALA A 291 -10.49 -17.74 -1.91
N PHE A 292 -11.73 -17.99 -2.33
CA PHE A 292 -12.07 -19.17 -3.14
C PHE A 292 -12.39 -18.86 -4.61
N SER A 293 -12.81 -17.64 -4.96
CA SER A 293 -13.22 -17.31 -6.34
C SER A 293 -13.07 -15.85 -6.75
N ASN A 294 -12.91 -15.63 -8.06
CA ASN A 294 -13.11 -14.33 -8.71
C ASN A 294 -14.37 -14.40 -9.59
N GLY A 295 -15.45 -13.78 -9.13
CA GLY A 295 -16.76 -13.87 -9.78
C GLY A 295 -17.24 -15.32 -9.82
N ALA A 296 -17.44 -15.87 -11.01
CA ALA A 296 -17.89 -17.26 -11.19
C ALA A 296 -16.74 -18.29 -11.27
N THR A 297 -15.48 -17.83 -11.27
CA THR A 297 -14.31 -18.71 -11.46
C THR A 297 -13.72 -19.07 -10.11
N GLN A 298 -13.71 -20.36 -9.77
CA GLN A 298 -13.06 -20.85 -8.55
C GLN A 298 -11.57 -21.11 -8.76
N PHE A 299 -10.78 -20.87 -7.73
CA PHE A 299 -9.35 -21.15 -7.74
C PHE A 299 -9.07 -22.62 -7.44
N THR A 300 -8.06 -23.19 -8.09
CA THR A 300 -7.63 -24.58 -7.88
C THR A 300 -6.23 -24.60 -7.26
N ALA A 301 -6.14 -24.98 -5.99
CA ALA A 301 -4.89 -25.13 -5.23
C ALA A 301 -4.08 -23.82 -5.05
N VAL A 302 -4.71 -22.86 -4.38
CA VAL A 302 -4.02 -21.72 -3.76
C VAL A 302 -4.13 -21.92 -2.27
N ASN A 303 -2.98 -21.87 -1.57
CA ASN A 303 -2.94 -22.20 -0.14
C ASN A 303 -2.81 -20.92 0.66
N ASP A 304 -3.91 -20.22 0.88
CA ASP A 304 -3.86 -18.98 1.66
C ASP A 304 -3.86 -19.30 3.16
N THR A 305 -3.18 -18.47 3.95
CA THR A 305 -3.26 -18.52 5.41
C THR A 305 -3.96 -17.25 5.90
N ILE A 306 -5.13 -17.44 6.49
CA ILE A 306 -5.99 -16.36 6.97
C ILE A 306 -6.06 -16.44 8.49
N LEU A 307 -5.60 -15.39 9.15
CA LEU A 307 -5.75 -15.16 10.58
C LEU A 307 -6.83 -14.11 10.78
N ALA A 308 -8.01 -14.55 11.20
CA ALA A 308 -9.15 -13.71 11.51
C ALA A 308 -8.81 -12.69 12.63
N GLY A 309 -9.45 -11.53 12.55
CA GLY A 309 -9.36 -10.47 13.55
C GLY A 309 -10.32 -10.68 14.71
N ASN A 310 -10.52 -9.63 15.49
CA ASN A 310 -11.28 -9.65 16.74
C ASN A 310 -12.77 -9.26 16.59
N GLY A 311 -13.20 -8.93 15.37
CA GLY A 311 -14.62 -8.69 15.11
C GLY A 311 -15.32 -9.91 14.54
N ALA A 312 -16.48 -9.69 13.93
CA ALA A 312 -17.29 -10.75 13.33
C ALA A 312 -16.90 -10.95 11.86
N ASP A 313 -15.85 -11.75 11.63
CA ASP A 313 -15.35 -11.99 10.28
C ASP A 313 -16.13 -13.07 9.53
N SER A 314 -16.33 -12.88 8.24
CA SER A 314 -16.84 -13.88 7.31
C SER A 314 -15.74 -14.26 6.31
N VAL A 315 -15.35 -15.52 6.30
CA VAL A 315 -14.24 -16.03 5.48
C VAL A 315 -14.72 -17.20 4.63
N TRP A 316 -14.60 -17.06 3.32
CA TRP A 316 -14.94 -18.10 2.34
C TRP A 316 -13.65 -18.65 1.74
N GLY A 317 -13.26 -19.85 2.16
CA GLY A 317 -12.02 -20.50 1.73
C GLY A 317 -12.19 -21.39 0.52
N GLY A 318 -11.12 -21.50 -0.27
CA GLY A 318 -10.93 -22.43 -1.37
C GLY A 318 -10.04 -23.61 -0.98
N GLY A 319 -9.83 -24.53 -1.94
CA GLY A 319 -9.03 -25.72 -1.69
C GLY A 319 -7.56 -25.39 -1.48
N GLY A 320 -7.03 -25.74 -0.30
CA GLY A 320 -5.66 -25.46 0.11
C GLY A 320 -5.55 -24.50 1.29
N ASP A 321 -6.61 -23.75 1.56
CA ASP A 321 -6.57 -22.67 2.55
C ASP A 321 -6.49 -23.17 3.99
N ARG A 322 -5.91 -22.33 4.83
CA ARG A 322 -5.97 -22.45 6.29
C ARG A 322 -6.59 -21.18 6.87
N ILE A 323 -7.72 -21.35 7.53
CA ILE A 323 -8.45 -20.29 8.20
C ILE A 323 -8.38 -20.55 9.69
N GLY A 324 -7.88 -19.58 10.43
CA GLY A 324 -7.82 -19.67 11.87
C GLY A 324 -7.89 -18.31 12.55
N VAL A 325 -7.96 -18.32 13.87
CA VAL A 325 -7.68 -17.12 14.66
C VAL A 325 -6.17 -17.01 14.89
N GLY A 326 -5.66 -15.78 14.96
CA GLY A 326 -4.25 -15.50 15.24
C GLY A 326 -4.03 -14.87 16.62
N SER A 327 -2.79 -14.92 17.10
CA SER A 327 -2.36 -14.22 18.32
C SER A 327 -2.38 -12.71 18.11
N VAL A 328 -2.86 -11.93 19.07
CA VAL A 328 -3.00 -10.47 18.92
C VAL A 328 -1.63 -9.81 18.77
N ALA A 329 -1.49 -8.93 17.78
CA ALA A 329 -0.31 -8.09 17.66
C ALA A 329 -0.08 -7.25 18.94
N GLY A 330 1.16 -7.21 19.44
CA GLY A 330 1.54 -6.40 20.62
C GLY A 330 1.80 -7.17 21.92
N GLY A 331 1.90 -8.51 21.88
CA GLY A 331 2.27 -9.33 23.06
C GLY A 331 1.11 -9.63 24.00
N SER A 332 -0.14 -9.36 23.59
CA SER A 332 -1.33 -9.84 24.30
C SER A 332 -1.54 -11.32 23.97
N THR A 333 -1.54 -12.16 25.00
CA THR A 333 -1.71 -13.63 24.89
C THR A 333 -3.19 -14.06 24.81
N VAL A 334 -4.10 -13.14 24.51
CA VAL A 334 -5.56 -13.31 24.63
C VAL A 334 -6.20 -12.76 23.36
N HIS A 335 -6.74 -13.62 22.50
CA HIS A 335 -7.62 -13.18 21.41
C HIS A 335 -8.95 -12.67 22.01
N PRO A 336 -9.24 -11.35 21.96
CA PRO A 336 -10.29 -10.72 22.78
C PRO A 336 -11.72 -11.12 22.39
N GLY A 337 -11.90 -11.88 21.31
CA GLY A 337 -13.18 -12.47 20.90
C GLY A 337 -13.50 -12.14 19.45
N GLY A 338 -14.70 -12.54 19.02
CA GLY A 338 -15.19 -12.40 17.65
C GLY A 338 -16.26 -13.46 17.38
N THR A 339 -17.22 -13.17 16.50
CA THR A 339 -18.20 -14.19 16.04
C THR A 339 -17.98 -14.41 14.56
N HIS A 340 -17.20 -15.43 14.23
CA HIS A 340 -16.77 -15.70 12.86
C HIS A 340 -17.68 -16.69 12.16
N LEU A 341 -17.81 -16.50 10.86
CA LEU A 341 -18.37 -17.45 9.91
C LEU A 341 -17.27 -17.89 8.95
N TRP A 342 -16.92 -19.17 8.96
CA TRP A 342 -15.96 -19.74 8.02
C TRP A 342 -16.68 -20.76 7.13
N ASP A 343 -16.40 -20.75 5.84
CA ASP A 343 -17.08 -21.60 4.88
C ASP A 343 -16.09 -22.35 3.99
N HIS A 344 -16.39 -23.63 3.76
CA HIS A 344 -15.86 -24.35 2.62
C HIS A 344 -16.70 -24.00 1.38
N SER A 345 -16.19 -23.08 0.57
CA SER A 345 -16.98 -22.45 -0.49
C SER A 345 -16.73 -23.03 -1.88
N THR A 346 -15.73 -23.90 -2.01
CA THR A 346 -15.34 -24.47 -3.29
C THR A 346 -16.15 -25.72 -3.65
N SER A 347 -16.43 -25.89 -4.95
CA SER A 347 -16.97 -27.11 -5.53
C SER A 347 -15.89 -27.98 -6.19
N VAL A 348 -14.61 -27.64 -6.02
CA VAL A 348 -13.48 -28.42 -6.55
C VAL A 348 -13.41 -29.75 -5.79
N ALA A 349 -13.59 -30.86 -6.51
CA ALA A 349 -13.60 -32.19 -5.90
C ALA A 349 -12.24 -32.51 -5.24
N GLY A 350 -12.30 -32.94 -3.97
CA GLY A 350 -11.10 -33.26 -3.19
C GLY A 350 -10.36 -32.05 -2.62
N ALA A 351 -10.88 -30.83 -2.82
CA ALA A 351 -10.40 -29.66 -2.11
C ALA A 351 -10.51 -29.87 -0.60
N SER A 352 -9.49 -29.42 0.13
CA SER A 352 -9.44 -29.46 1.59
C SER A 352 -9.16 -28.08 2.14
N ILE A 353 -9.82 -27.74 3.24
CA ILE A 353 -9.56 -26.53 4.02
C ILE A 353 -9.20 -26.93 5.44
N GLY A 354 -8.21 -26.23 6.00
CA GLY A 354 -7.90 -26.28 7.42
C GLY A 354 -8.67 -25.22 8.18
N PHE A 355 -9.40 -25.59 9.23
CA PHE A 355 -10.05 -24.67 10.15
C PHE A 355 -9.47 -24.81 11.55
N GLY A 356 -9.06 -23.73 12.20
CA GLY A 356 -8.34 -23.91 13.46
C GLY A 356 -7.92 -22.65 14.18
N SER A 357 -6.80 -22.77 14.90
CA SER A 357 -6.15 -21.67 15.58
C SER A 357 -4.64 -21.73 15.40
N ASN A 358 -4.06 -20.57 15.06
CA ASN A 358 -2.62 -20.36 15.05
C ASN A 358 -2.12 -19.77 16.37
N ASP A 359 -3.02 -19.47 17.31
CA ASP A 359 -2.68 -18.89 18.61
C ASP A 359 -2.03 -19.96 19.50
N SER A 360 -0.85 -19.63 20.03
CA SER A 360 -0.08 -20.56 20.85
C SER A 360 -0.58 -20.49 22.29
N VAL A 361 -1.09 -21.61 22.79
CA VAL A 361 -1.24 -21.79 24.24
C VAL A 361 0.12 -22.06 24.84
N VAL A 362 0.57 -21.22 25.76
CA VAL A 362 1.66 -21.60 26.66
C VAL A 362 1.09 -22.62 27.65
N ALA A 363 1.23 -23.89 27.33
CA ALA A 363 0.85 -24.97 28.23
C ALA A 363 1.73 -24.91 29.50
N THR A 364 1.19 -24.45 30.62
CA THR A 364 1.85 -24.64 31.91
C THR A 364 1.73 -26.11 32.29
N THR A 365 2.88 -26.78 32.42
CA THR A 365 3.02 -28.13 32.95
C THR A 365 2.21 -28.30 34.24
N TYR A 366 1.25 -29.22 34.26
CA TYR A 366 0.60 -29.65 35.50
C TYR A 366 1.58 -30.49 36.32
N ASN A 367 2.20 -29.90 37.33
CA ASN A 367 2.70 -30.68 38.46
C ASN A 367 2.61 -29.87 39.77
N THR A 368 1.63 -30.24 40.59
CA THR A 368 1.44 -29.71 41.94
C THR A 368 2.53 -30.23 42.87
N VAL A 369 3.53 -29.40 43.22
CA VAL A 369 4.22 -29.51 44.52
C VAL A 369 4.61 -28.11 45.05
N ASN A 370 3.87 -27.70 46.08
CA ASN A 370 4.18 -26.79 47.20
C ASN A 370 5.10 -25.57 46.99
N GLY A 371 4.48 -24.38 46.91
CA GLY A 371 5.02 -23.13 47.47
C GLY A 371 5.94 -22.32 46.58
N THR A 372 5.43 -21.17 46.12
CA THR A 372 6.09 -20.08 45.38
C THR A 372 6.44 -20.35 43.92
N SER A 373 5.50 -20.00 43.04
CA SER A 373 5.81 -19.60 41.66
C SER A 373 4.95 -18.38 41.34
N SER A 374 5.57 -17.23 41.13
CA SER A 374 4.88 -16.04 40.60
C SER A 374 4.58 -16.30 39.12
N VAL A 375 3.32 -16.61 38.83
CA VAL A 375 2.82 -16.87 37.47
C VAL A 375 2.58 -15.53 36.77
N ALA A 376 3.34 -15.25 35.71
CA ALA A 376 2.92 -14.31 34.69
C ALA A 376 1.88 -15.02 33.81
N SER A 377 0.61 -14.67 34.02
CA SER A 377 -0.58 -15.34 33.48
C SER A 377 -0.60 -15.49 31.95
N SER A 378 -0.69 -16.72 31.46
CA SER A 378 -1.53 -17.10 30.31
C SER A 378 -2.20 -18.44 30.64
N VAL A 379 -3.52 -18.47 30.54
CA VAL A 379 -4.38 -19.59 30.95
C VAL A 379 -4.76 -20.39 29.70
N SER A 380 -4.92 -21.70 29.82
CA SER A 380 -5.73 -22.50 28.88
C SER A 380 -7.07 -21.80 28.66
N GLY A 381 -7.41 -21.40 27.42
CA GLY A 381 -8.66 -20.68 27.15
C GLY A 381 -8.55 -19.15 27.04
N ALA A 382 -7.45 -18.62 26.53
CA ALA A 382 -7.24 -17.19 26.38
C ALA A 382 -7.99 -16.58 25.18
N SER A 383 -8.40 -17.37 24.20
CA SER A 383 -9.28 -16.94 23.11
C SER A 383 -10.74 -16.96 23.55
N ALA A 384 -11.45 -15.86 23.31
CA ALA A 384 -12.90 -15.77 23.42
C ALA A 384 -13.61 -15.91 22.06
N ALA A 385 -12.89 -16.31 21.00
CA ALA A 385 -13.46 -16.44 19.66
C ALA A 385 -14.58 -17.49 19.60
N ARG A 386 -15.63 -17.15 18.87
CA ARG A 386 -16.73 -18.04 18.53
C ARG A 386 -16.77 -18.22 17.03
N VAL A 387 -16.62 -19.44 16.56
CA VAL A 387 -16.54 -19.76 15.14
C VAL A 387 -17.71 -20.66 14.76
N THR A 388 -18.39 -20.31 13.67
CA THR A 388 -19.31 -21.20 12.97
C THR A 388 -18.67 -21.61 11.66
N VAL A 389 -18.51 -22.92 11.45
CA VAL A 389 -18.01 -23.47 10.18
C VAL A 389 -19.17 -24.09 9.42
N THR A 390 -19.38 -23.64 8.18
CA THR A 390 -20.36 -24.21 7.25
C THR A 390 -19.69 -25.02 6.15
N ASN A 391 -20.45 -25.96 5.58
CA ASN A 391 -20.01 -26.84 4.49
C ASN A 391 -18.76 -27.68 4.76
N PHE A 392 -18.40 -27.90 6.03
CA PHE A 392 -17.25 -28.74 6.41
C PHE A 392 -17.38 -30.16 5.83
N GLN A 393 -16.38 -30.58 5.08
CA GLN A 393 -16.32 -31.89 4.42
C GLN A 393 -15.39 -32.84 5.19
N THR A 394 -15.95 -33.75 6.00
CA THR A 394 -15.16 -34.69 6.83
C THR A 394 -14.22 -35.62 6.06
N ALA A 395 -14.41 -35.76 4.75
CA ALA A 395 -13.56 -36.57 3.89
C ALA A 395 -12.27 -35.85 3.45
N SER A 396 -12.24 -34.52 3.46
CA SER A 396 -11.13 -33.72 2.91
C SER A 396 -10.64 -32.63 3.87
N ASP A 397 -11.56 -31.91 4.51
CA ASP A 397 -11.27 -30.84 5.46
C ASP A 397 -10.64 -31.37 6.74
N TYR A 398 -9.98 -30.48 7.46
CA TYR A 398 -9.32 -30.81 8.71
C TYR A 398 -9.37 -29.66 9.71
N LEU A 399 -9.14 -30.04 10.97
CA LEU A 399 -9.02 -29.15 12.09
C LEU A 399 -7.54 -29.03 12.46
N PHE A 400 -7.12 -27.87 12.96
CA PHE A 400 -5.74 -27.69 13.40
C PHE A 400 -5.63 -26.80 14.63
N TYR A 401 -4.56 -26.97 15.38
CA TYR A 401 -4.14 -26.07 16.46
C TYR A 401 -2.63 -26.21 16.68
N GLN A 402 -2.01 -25.24 17.35
CA GLN A 402 -0.58 -25.27 17.61
C GLN A 402 -0.19 -26.42 18.55
N ASN A 403 0.92 -27.10 18.24
CA ASN A 403 1.44 -28.25 19.00
C ASN A 403 0.44 -29.41 19.09
N GLU A 404 -0.14 -29.77 17.95
CA GLU A 404 -1.09 -30.87 17.84
C GLU A 404 -0.55 -32.18 18.43
N SER A 405 -1.41 -32.90 19.16
CA SER A 405 -1.10 -34.23 19.66
C SER A 405 -2.34 -35.13 19.71
N ALA A 406 -2.14 -36.43 19.50
CA ALA A 406 -3.22 -37.42 19.57
C ALA A 406 -3.96 -37.40 20.92
N THR A 407 -3.25 -37.14 22.02
CA THR A 407 -3.85 -37.02 23.36
C THR A 407 -4.85 -35.87 23.43
N THR A 408 -4.45 -34.69 22.95
CA THR A 408 -5.30 -33.51 22.93
C THR A 408 -6.45 -33.65 21.93
N ASN A 409 -6.23 -34.25 20.76
CA ASN A 409 -7.29 -34.55 19.79
C ASN A 409 -8.40 -35.41 20.42
N ASN A 410 -8.00 -36.49 21.10
CA ASN A 410 -8.96 -37.36 21.79
C ASN A 410 -9.72 -36.61 22.89
N ALA A 411 -9.04 -35.74 23.64
CA ALA A 411 -9.67 -34.92 24.67
C ALA A 411 -10.73 -33.97 24.07
N ILE A 412 -10.39 -33.27 22.98
CA ILE A 412 -11.32 -32.37 22.27
C ILE A 412 -12.56 -33.14 21.83
N VAL A 413 -12.39 -34.29 21.16
CA VAL A 413 -13.49 -35.13 20.68
C VAL A 413 -14.37 -35.65 21.84
N LEU A 414 -13.78 -36.05 22.96
CA LEU A 414 -14.52 -36.50 24.15
C LEU A 414 -15.36 -35.39 24.79
N THR A 415 -14.89 -34.15 24.70
CA THR A 415 -15.59 -32.97 25.24
C THR A 415 -16.53 -32.30 24.22
N ALA A 416 -16.59 -32.80 22.99
CA ALA A 416 -17.46 -32.26 21.96
C ALA A 416 -18.93 -32.37 22.38
N THR A 417 -19.70 -31.32 22.08
CA THR A 417 -21.13 -31.26 22.41
C THR A 417 -21.96 -31.21 21.15
N SER A 418 -23.08 -31.93 21.13
CA SER A 418 -24.03 -31.84 20.03
C SER A 418 -24.94 -30.62 20.19
N SER A 419 -25.17 -29.92 19.09
CA SER A 419 -26.07 -28.77 19.02
C SER A 419 -26.95 -28.86 17.76
N LEU A 420 -27.97 -28.00 17.69
CA LEU A 420 -28.76 -27.79 16.48
C LEU A 420 -28.54 -26.35 16.01
N VAL A 421 -28.03 -26.19 14.79
CA VAL A 421 -27.92 -24.90 14.13
C VAL A 421 -28.90 -24.91 12.96
N ASN A 422 -29.91 -24.04 13.00
CA ASN A 422 -30.98 -23.99 11.99
C ASN A 422 -31.64 -25.36 11.69
N GLY A 423 -31.78 -26.21 12.71
CA GLY A 423 -32.36 -27.55 12.59
C GLY A 423 -31.42 -28.64 12.07
N ALA A 424 -30.17 -28.31 11.71
CA ALA A 424 -29.15 -29.27 11.32
C ALA A 424 -28.36 -29.79 12.54
N PRO A 425 -28.18 -31.12 12.71
CA PRO A 425 -27.27 -31.68 13.69
C PRO A 425 -25.87 -31.10 13.51
N SER A 426 -25.33 -30.52 14.58
CA SER A 426 -24.05 -29.82 14.57
C SER A 426 -23.21 -30.25 15.77
N THR A 427 -21.89 -30.09 15.66
CA THR A 427 -20.95 -30.44 16.74
C THR A 427 -20.15 -29.22 17.13
N THR A 428 -20.12 -28.91 18.43
CA THR A 428 -19.34 -27.81 19.00
C THR A 428 -18.16 -28.36 19.79
N ILE A 429 -16.98 -27.83 19.53
CA ILE A 429 -15.72 -28.13 20.21
C ILE A 429 -15.07 -26.87 20.77
N THR A 430 -14.14 -27.07 21.69
CA THR A 430 -13.24 -26.01 22.17
C THR A 430 -11.81 -26.42 21.88
N LEU A 431 -11.10 -25.59 21.13
CA LEU A 431 -9.67 -25.79 20.85
C LEU A 431 -8.84 -25.41 22.09
N PRO A 432 -7.57 -25.85 22.18
CA PRO A 432 -6.76 -25.61 23.39
C PRO A 432 -6.60 -24.13 23.75
N ASP A 433 -6.64 -23.24 22.76
CA ASP A 433 -6.58 -21.79 22.93
C ASP A 433 -7.85 -21.19 23.53
N GLY A 434 -8.95 -21.92 23.61
CA GLY A 434 -10.26 -21.44 24.07
C GLY A 434 -11.25 -21.16 22.97
N THR A 435 -10.81 -21.17 21.71
CA THR A 435 -11.68 -20.91 20.56
C THR A 435 -12.79 -21.95 20.51
N ALA A 436 -14.04 -21.48 20.60
CA ALA A 436 -15.23 -22.32 20.52
C ALA A 436 -15.69 -22.42 19.08
N MET A 437 -15.63 -23.62 18.50
CA MET A 437 -15.93 -23.86 17.09
C MET A 437 -17.14 -24.78 16.94
N THR A 438 -18.13 -24.36 16.15
CA THR A 438 -19.32 -25.14 15.81
C THR A 438 -19.29 -25.55 14.35
N LEU A 439 -19.24 -26.85 14.09
CA LEU A 439 -19.29 -27.45 12.76
C LEU A 439 -20.74 -27.78 12.40
N VAL A 440 -21.31 -27.02 11.48
CA VAL A 440 -22.71 -27.17 11.07
C VAL A 440 -22.88 -28.40 10.18
N GLY A 441 -23.88 -29.23 10.48
CA GLY A 441 -24.17 -30.44 9.70
C GLY A 441 -23.33 -31.66 10.08
N ILE A 442 -22.42 -31.53 11.06
CA ILE A 442 -21.58 -32.61 11.55
C ILE A 442 -22.17 -33.17 12.84
N SER A 443 -22.57 -34.44 12.83
CA SER A 443 -23.21 -35.11 13.98
C SER A 443 -22.22 -35.78 14.95
N GLY A 444 -20.95 -35.90 14.56
CA GLY A 444 -19.90 -36.48 15.39
C GLY A 444 -18.51 -36.23 14.81
N LEU A 445 -17.51 -36.26 15.69
CA LEU A 445 -16.11 -35.98 15.36
C LEU A 445 -15.23 -37.22 15.51
N SER A 446 -14.20 -37.29 14.67
CA SER A 446 -13.14 -38.29 14.75
C SER A 446 -11.81 -37.60 15.05
N PRO A 447 -10.94 -38.18 15.90
CA PRO A 447 -9.57 -37.67 16.11
C PRO A 447 -8.74 -37.60 14.83
N THR A 448 -9.12 -38.34 13.77
CA THR A 448 -8.44 -38.31 12.47
C THR A 448 -8.67 -37.03 11.66
N LEU A 449 -9.58 -36.16 12.11
CA LEU A 449 -9.86 -34.86 11.47
C LEU A 449 -8.82 -33.81 11.84
N PHE A 450 -7.94 -34.04 12.83
CA PHE A 450 -6.91 -33.10 13.24
C PHE A 450 -5.60 -33.34 12.47
N LYS A 451 -4.92 -32.27 12.05
CA LYS A 451 -3.65 -32.31 11.29
C LYS A 451 -2.68 -31.19 11.65
#